data_AF-A0A850RGF3-F1
#
_entry.id   AF-A0A850RGF3-F1
#
_cell.length_a   1.000
_cell.length_b   1.000
_cell.length_c   1.000
_cell.angle_alpha   90.00
_cell.angle_beta   90.00
_cell.angle_gamma   90.00
#
_symmetry.space_group_name_H-M   'P 1'
#
loop_
_entity.id
_entity.type
_entity.pdbx_description
1 polymer ?
#
loop_
_entity_poly.entity_id
_entity_poly.type
_entity_poly.pdbx_seq_one_letter_code
_entity_poly.pdbx_strand_id
1 'polypeptide(L)'
;MTSSGTLWARLQIPALAAMLPLVRGAARELARQYGLDAQTLPRVELAVEEVLSTLLRVAFDEDERGELAIEIDSTPSLFRLSVRSLGLPFDHSLIPDFDPRASEDELAAGLENGGLSAFLLKQMTNRYRLVNDGRQGCRFELEWFIPGPHIAELDSAPEVSRIAAATAPEPVECVRPLREEEAIGLARLVYRGYGYSYVYDDIYYPDRLIAHHHEGLLKSWVAVTAARRLVGHVALMKAQRDDPAVEWAIAVVDPDWRGLGLMKQLLAAAIEDVQTRGETVMYAHAVTAHPFTLKTARYFGFQPTALLLGYAPASLRFRHISEQLAQRESTFLTVRCMKPLTLQRLYLPARHLEPLQRLFAALGLDPDIESGPGLEPTEERTTFTSRISAAVNVAQLDVTRIGPDVRQAIALERHRLCLEHVDVIDLSVDLADPAAPALIEAAESCGFFMAGLSPMLPKPASLTLQYLNNISVDLGAIRTDGDLSAWISQWVAAEQTRVEGLASGMPS
;
A
#
# COMPACT_ATOMS: atom_id res chain seq x y z
N MET A 1 12.53 13.81 14.80
CA MET A 1 13.79 13.24 14.28
C MET A 1 13.39 11.96 13.57
N THR A 2 13.72 11.84 12.29
CA THR A 2 13.30 10.75 11.41
C THR A 2 13.58 9.38 12.04
N SER A 3 12.58 8.50 12.02
CA SER A 3 12.70 7.05 12.24
C SER A 3 13.63 6.49 11.16
N SER A 4 14.92 6.73 11.33
CA SER A 4 15.96 6.31 10.43
C SER A 4 16.44 4.96 10.92
N GLY A 5 16.38 3.95 10.05
CA GLY A 5 17.23 2.78 10.18
C GLY A 5 18.67 3.25 10.41
N THR A 6 19.50 2.42 11.05
CA THR A 6 20.88 2.83 11.27
C THR A 6 21.55 2.97 9.90
N LEU A 7 21.89 4.20 9.48
CA LEU A 7 22.59 4.43 8.22
C LEU A 7 24.00 3.85 8.34
N TRP A 8 24.34 2.87 7.52
CA TRP A 8 25.66 2.21 7.61
C TRP A 8 26.63 2.65 6.54
N ALA A 9 26.12 2.95 5.36
CA ALA A 9 26.97 3.35 4.26
C ALA A 9 26.29 4.43 3.43
N ARG A 10 27.10 5.42 3.05
CA ARG A 10 26.80 6.36 1.99
C ARG A 10 27.97 6.38 1.03
N LEU A 11 27.71 6.07 -0.23
CA LEU A 11 28.70 6.07 -1.31
C LEU A 11 28.32 7.17 -2.30
N GLN A 12 29.29 7.97 -2.70
CA GLN A 12 29.15 8.92 -3.81
C GLN A 12 30.17 8.52 -4.86
N ILE A 13 29.67 8.11 -6.02
CA ILE A 13 30.49 7.50 -7.07
C ILE A 13 30.21 8.18 -8.41
N PRO A 14 31.19 8.20 -9.33
CA PRO A 14 30.91 8.61 -10.70
C PRO A 14 29.95 7.62 -11.37
N ALA A 15 29.07 8.13 -12.23
CA ALA A 15 28.15 7.34 -13.04
C ALA A 15 28.91 6.60 -14.16
N LEU A 16 29.64 5.54 -13.79
CA LEU A 16 30.43 4.72 -14.70
C LEU A 16 30.18 3.22 -14.45
N ALA A 17 30.06 2.44 -15.52
CA ALA A 17 29.90 0.98 -15.42
C ALA A 17 31.02 0.30 -14.62
N ALA A 18 32.23 0.86 -14.62
CA ALA A 18 33.35 0.37 -13.81
C ALA A 18 33.10 0.40 -12.29
N MET A 19 32.15 1.21 -11.81
CA MET A 19 31.79 1.31 -10.39
C MET A 19 30.76 0.25 -9.94
N LEU A 20 30.12 -0.45 -10.88
CA LEU A 20 29.12 -1.47 -10.59
C LEU A 20 29.60 -2.54 -9.58
N PRO A 21 30.81 -3.12 -9.72
CA PRO A 21 31.31 -4.13 -8.80
C PRO A 21 31.48 -3.61 -7.37
N LEU A 22 31.81 -2.31 -7.20
CA LEU A 22 31.98 -1.69 -5.90
C LEU A 22 30.64 -1.63 -5.16
N VAL A 23 29.59 -1.13 -5.81
CA VAL A 23 28.27 -1.01 -5.17
C VAL A 23 27.67 -2.38 -4.90
N ARG A 24 27.78 -3.32 -5.85
CA ARG A 24 27.33 -4.71 -5.66
C ARG A 24 28.03 -5.38 -4.49
N GLY A 25 29.35 -5.26 -4.41
CA GLY A 25 30.14 -5.83 -3.31
C GLY A 25 29.77 -5.24 -1.96
N ALA A 26 29.62 -3.91 -1.89
CA ALA A 26 29.18 -3.23 -0.66
C ALA A 26 27.77 -3.66 -0.23
N ALA A 27 26.82 -3.66 -1.17
CA ALA A 27 25.44 -4.07 -0.90
C ALA A 27 25.34 -5.52 -0.44
N ARG A 28 26.05 -6.45 -1.12
CA ARG A 28 26.08 -7.87 -0.76
C ARG A 28 26.68 -8.10 0.62
N GLU A 29 27.81 -7.47 0.92
CA GLU A 29 28.52 -7.72 2.17
C GLU A 29 27.74 -7.15 3.36
N LEU A 30 27.17 -5.95 3.21
CA LEU A 30 26.27 -5.39 4.23
C LEU A 30 25.01 -6.25 4.37
N ALA A 31 24.34 -6.62 3.27
CA ALA A 31 23.18 -7.49 3.30
C ALA A 31 23.44 -8.80 4.08
N ARG A 32 24.59 -9.45 3.82
CA ARG A 32 25.02 -10.67 4.52
C ARG A 32 25.25 -10.43 6.01
N GLN A 33 25.90 -9.32 6.36
CA GLN A 33 26.17 -8.95 7.75
C GLN A 33 24.88 -8.69 8.55
N TYR A 34 23.85 -8.16 7.89
CA TYR A 34 22.54 -7.87 8.51
C TYR A 34 21.54 -9.04 8.42
N GLY A 35 21.97 -10.21 7.97
CA GLY A 35 21.20 -11.44 8.12
C GLY A 35 20.35 -11.84 6.92
N LEU A 36 20.49 -11.19 5.75
CA LEU A 36 19.91 -11.72 4.51
C LEU A 36 20.52 -13.08 4.18
N ASP A 37 19.67 -14.04 3.82
CA ASP A 37 20.08 -15.41 3.54
C ASP A 37 20.84 -15.53 2.22
N ALA A 38 21.55 -16.66 2.07
CA ALA A 38 22.34 -16.94 0.88
C ALA A 38 21.53 -16.99 -0.42
N GLN A 39 20.20 -17.17 -0.36
CA GLN A 39 19.33 -17.19 -1.54
C GLN A 39 18.93 -15.77 -1.98
N THR A 40 18.88 -14.83 -1.04
CA THR A 40 18.48 -13.44 -1.28
C THR A 40 19.67 -12.57 -1.68
N LEU A 41 20.89 -12.88 -1.23
CA LEU A 41 22.10 -12.12 -1.62
C LEU A 41 22.28 -11.94 -3.14
N PRO A 42 22.12 -12.98 -3.99
CA PRO A 42 22.19 -12.81 -5.44
C PRO A 42 21.09 -11.87 -5.98
N ARG A 43 19.92 -11.83 -5.34
CA ARG A 43 18.82 -10.93 -5.73
C ARG A 43 19.16 -9.48 -5.40
N VAL A 44 19.79 -9.22 -4.25
CA VAL A 44 20.30 -7.88 -3.93
C VAL A 44 21.32 -7.42 -4.97
N GLU A 45 22.29 -8.28 -5.31
CA GLU A 45 23.33 -7.94 -6.29
C GLU A 45 22.77 -7.63 -7.68
N LEU A 46 21.87 -8.48 -8.19
CA LEU A 46 21.30 -8.27 -9.51
C LEU A 46 20.32 -7.07 -9.51
N ALA A 47 19.60 -6.77 -8.42
CA ALA A 47 18.75 -5.58 -8.36
C ALA A 47 19.57 -4.29 -8.38
N VAL A 48 20.72 -4.27 -7.68
CA VAL A 48 21.69 -3.16 -7.75
C VAL A 48 22.24 -3.01 -9.16
N GLU A 49 22.59 -4.13 -9.81
CA GLU A 49 23.05 -4.15 -11.20
C GLU A 49 21.99 -3.58 -12.16
N GLU A 50 20.73 -3.99 -12.03
CA GLU A 50 19.64 -3.50 -12.87
C GLU A 50 19.37 -2.00 -12.67
N VAL A 51 19.31 -1.51 -11.42
CA VAL A 51 19.10 -0.07 -11.15
C VAL A 51 20.24 0.77 -11.72
N LEU A 52 21.48 0.39 -11.42
CA LEU A 52 22.64 1.17 -11.86
C LEU A 52 22.80 1.11 -13.38
N SER A 53 22.65 -0.06 -14.00
CA SER A 53 22.75 -0.20 -15.46
C SER A 53 21.64 0.57 -16.17
N THR A 54 20.43 0.56 -15.61
CA THR A 54 19.32 1.38 -16.11
C THR A 54 19.68 2.86 -16.04
N LEU A 55 20.11 3.36 -14.88
CA LEU A 55 20.49 4.76 -14.71
C LEU A 55 21.63 5.18 -15.66
N LEU A 56 22.65 4.33 -15.85
CA LEU A 56 23.75 4.61 -16.77
C LEU A 56 23.30 4.71 -18.22
N ARG A 57 22.33 3.88 -18.62
CA ARG A 57 21.80 3.86 -19.99
C ARG A 57 20.92 5.06 -20.30
N VAL A 58 20.18 5.55 -19.30
CA VAL A 58 19.03 6.43 -19.55
C VAL A 58 19.14 7.82 -18.93
N ALA A 59 20.00 8.00 -17.92
CA ALA A 59 20.14 9.25 -17.21
C ALA A 59 21.40 10.04 -17.61
N PHE A 60 22.26 9.52 -18.48
CA PHE A 60 23.52 10.18 -18.84
C PHE A 60 23.82 10.00 -20.34
N ASP A 61 24.26 11.06 -21.00
CA ASP A 61 24.80 10.98 -22.37
C ASP A 61 26.21 10.34 -22.38
N GLU A 62 26.65 9.80 -23.52
CA GLU A 62 27.91 9.02 -23.63
C GLU A 62 29.17 9.76 -23.13
N ASP A 63 29.18 11.10 -23.21
CA ASP A 63 30.31 11.96 -22.82
C ASP A 63 30.13 12.62 -21.43
N GLU A 64 28.98 12.44 -20.77
CA GLU A 64 28.66 13.12 -19.50
C GLU A 64 29.15 12.31 -18.30
N ARG A 65 29.89 12.96 -17.39
CA ARG A 65 30.36 12.36 -16.13
C ARG A 65 29.45 12.77 -14.99
N GLY A 66 28.30 12.10 -14.89
CA GLY A 66 27.38 12.27 -13.77
C GLY A 66 27.87 11.64 -12.47
N GLU A 67 27.09 11.82 -11.40
CA GLU A 67 27.31 11.21 -10.10
C GLU A 67 26.08 10.43 -9.62
N LEU A 68 26.34 9.33 -8.90
CA LEU A 68 25.33 8.54 -8.22
C LEU A 68 25.61 8.55 -6.73
N ALA A 69 24.56 8.77 -5.93
CA ALA A 69 24.62 8.67 -4.48
C ALA A 69 23.84 7.42 -4.02
N ILE A 70 24.50 6.53 -3.28
CA ILE A 70 23.94 5.30 -2.75
C ILE A 70 23.90 5.39 -1.23
N GLU A 71 22.75 5.10 -0.63
CA GLU A 71 22.57 5.01 0.83
C GLU A 71 22.05 3.62 1.19
N ILE A 72 22.62 3.00 2.23
CA ILE A 72 22.24 1.67 2.72
C ILE A 72 21.93 1.76 4.21
N ASP A 73 20.72 1.34 4.57
CA ASP A 73 20.18 1.30 5.93
C ASP A 73 19.31 0.05 6.13
N SER A 74 18.94 -0.27 7.38
CA SER A 74 18.11 -1.43 7.73
C SER A 74 17.54 -1.22 9.13
N THR A 75 16.52 -1.99 9.42
CA THR A 75 15.96 -2.21 10.75
C THR A 75 16.10 -3.70 11.08
N PRO A 76 15.71 -4.17 12.28
CA PRO A 76 15.75 -5.60 12.60
C PRO A 76 15.01 -6.52 11.62
N SER A 77 14.05 -6.00 10.83
CA SER A 77 13.21 -6.78 9.92
C SER A 77 13.41 -6.47 8.44
N LEU A 78 14.11 -5.39 8.08
CA LEU A 78 14.10 -4.85 6.72
C LEU A 78 15.43 -4.23 6.33
N PHE A 79 16.06 -4.70 5.26
CA PHE A 79 17.23 -4.11 4.60
C PHE A 79 16.81 -3.17 3.45
N ARG A 80 17.38 -1.97 3.40
CA ARG A 80 17.06 -0.91 2.43
C ARG A 80 18.31 -0.41 1.71
N LEU A 81 18.18 -0.21 0.40
CA LEU A 81 19.18 0.45 -0.44
C LEU A 81 18.50 1.52 -1.28
N SER A 82 19.03 2.73 -1.29
CA SER A 82 18.57 3.79 -2.19
C SER A 82 19.67 4.26 -3.13
N VAL A 83 19.31 4.57 -4.38
CA VAL A 83 20.19 5.12 -5.41
C VAL A 83 19.58 6.40 -5.95
N ARG A 84 20.32 7.51 -5.87
CA ARG A 84 19.92 8.82 -6.40
C ARG A 84 20.80 9.21 -7.59
N SER A 85 20.16 9.75 -8.63
CA SER A 85 20.80 10.29 -9.82
C SER A 85 20.32 11.72 -10.08
N LEU A 86 21.26 12.61 -10.42
CA LEU A 86 21.00 13.99 -10.90
C LEU A 86 21.11 14.11 -12.44
N GLY A 87 21.10 12.98 -13.15
CA GLY A 87 21.19 12.94 -14.60
C GLY A 87 19.94 13.46 -15.32
N LEU A 88 19.88 13.20 -16.63
CA LEU A 88 18.75 13.52 -17.50
C LEU A 88 17.44 13.03 -16.88
N PRO A 89 16.36 13.84 -16.93
CA PRO A 89 15.03 13.39 -16.56
C PRO A 89 14.65 12.17 -17.40
N PHE A 90 14.51 11.02 -16.75
CA PHE A 90 14.23 9.78 -17.43
C PHE A 90 12.72 9.51 -17.48
N ASP A 91 12.22 9.27 -18.68
CA ASP A 91 10.87 8.80 -18.92
C ASP A 91 10.84 7.27 -18.96
N HIS A 92 10.49 6.68 -17.83
CA HIS A 92 10.36 5.23 -17.67
C HIS A 92 9.26 4.62 -18.55
N SER A 93 8.34 5.42 -19.10
CA SER A 93 7.31 4.96 -20.03
C SER A 93 7.88 4.38 -21.34
N LEU A 94 9.17 4.62 -21.62
CA LEU A 94 9.91 4.06 -22.75
C LEU A 94 10.46 2.65 -22.49
N ILE A 95 10.27 2.09 -21.28
CA ILE A 95 10.67 0.72 -20.93
C ILE A 95 9.53 -0.23 -21.32
N PRO A 96 9.61 -1.01 -22.41
CA PRO A 96 8.50 -1.83 -22.86
C PRO A 96 8.22 -3.03 -21.96
N ASP A 97 7.04 -3.62 -22.13
CA ASP A 97 6.63 -4.84 -21.44
C ASP A 97 7.62 -5.99 -21.67
N PHE A 98 7.91 -6.73 -20.60
CA PHE A 98 8.61 -8.00 -20.67
C PHE A 98 7.70 -9.11 -20.13
N ASP A 99 7.02 -9.83 -21.04
CA ASP A 99 6.36 -11.09 -20.70
C ASP A 99 7.34 -12.24 -20.95
N PRO A 100 7.79 -12.97 -19.91
CA PRO A 100 8.67 -14.13 -20.08
C PRO A 100 8.02 -15.29 -20.87
N ARG A 101 6.74 -15.19 -21.22
CA ARG A 101 5.98 -16.15 -22.03
C ARG A 101 5.66 -15.63 -23.44
N ALA A 102 6.18 -14.45 -23.80
CA ALA A 102 6.01 -13.90 -25.13
C ALA A 102 6.71 -14.75 -26.20
N SER A 103 6.44 -14.48 -27.47
CA SER A 103 7.19 -15.10 -28.58
C SER A 103 8.67 -14.69 -28.55
N GLU A 104 9.55 -15.46 -29.23
CA GLU A 104 11.00 -15.15 -29.26
C GLU A 104 11.29 -13.74 -29.79
N ASP A 105 10.54 -13.27 -30.79
CA ASP A 105 10.69 -11.93 -31.37
C ASP A 105 10.27 -10.83 -30.37
N GLU A 106 9.22 -11.06 -29.59
CA GLU A 106 8.76 -10.14 -28.54
C GLU A 106 9.70 -10.12 -27.33
N LEU A 107 10.27 -11.28 -26.97
CA LEU A 107 11.34 -11.41 -25.97
C LEU A 107 12.58 -10.61 -26.38
N ALA A 108 13.01 -10.73 -27.64
CA ALA A 108 14.15 -9.97 -28.17
C ALA A 108 13.89 -8.45 -28.10
N ALA A 109 12.69 -8.00 -28.50
CA ALA A 109 12.30 -6.59 -28.44
C ALA A 109 12.21 -6.06 -26.99
N GLY A 110 11.74 -6.87 -26.04
CA GLY A 110 11.69 -6.51 -24.62
C GLY A 110 13.08 -6.42 -23.97
N LEU A 111 14.03 -7.23 -24.43
CA LEU A 111 15.43 -7.23 -23.98
C LEU A 111 16.20 -5.98 -24.43
N GLU A 112 16.06 -5.58 -25.70
CA GLU A 112 16.80 -4.44 -26.27
C GLU A 112 16.40 -3.09 -25.67
N ASN A 113 15.17 -3.00 -25.15
CA ASN A 113 14.56 -1.73 -24.73
C ASN A 113 14.43 -1.58 -23.20
N GLY A 114 14.95 -2.54 -22.41
CA GLY A 114 15.04 -2.43 -20.95
C GLY A 114 13.84 -2.95 -20.15
N GLY A 115 12.86 -3.59 -20.79
CA GLY A 115 11.67 -4.16 -20.14
C GLY A 115 11.99 -5.22 -19.10
N LEU A 116 13.03 -6.00 -19.38
CA LEU A 116 13.57 -7.00 -18.46
C LEU A 116 13.99 -6.38 -17.12
N SER A 117 14.59 -5.17 -17.12
CA SER A 117 15.11 -4.54 -15.90
C SER A 117 13.98 -4.24 -14.90
N ALA A 118 12.86 -3.67 -15.36
CA ALA A 118 11.72 -3.37 -14.50
C ALA A 118 11.02 -4.65 -14.00
N PHE A 119 10.92 -5.67 -14.85
CA PHE A 119 10.41 -6.99 -14.47
C PHE A 119 11.28 -7.63 -13.38
N LEU A 120 12.61 -7.63 -13.56
CA LEU A 120 13.57 -8.17 -12.61
C LEU A 120 13.47 -7.47 -11.26
N LEU A 121 13.43 -6.14 -11.21
CA LEU A 121 13.35 -5.40 -9.94
C LEU A 121 12.15 -5.82 -9.07
N LYS A 122 11.00 -6.11 -9.67
CA LYS A 122 9.82 -6.63 -8.94
C LYS A 122 10.01 -8.03 -8.40
N GLN A 123 10.65 -8.90 -9.17
CA GLN A 123 10.89 -10.28 -8.73
C GLN A 123 11.94 -10.34 -7.62
N MET A 124 12.78 -9.31 -7.54
CA MET A 124 13.99 -9.32 -6.75
C MET A 124 13.91 -8.54 -5.46
N THR A 125 12.94 -7.63 -5.33
CA THR A 125 12.73 -6.79 -4.14
C THR A 125 11.39 -7.09 -3.49
N ASN A 126 11.24 -6.84 -2.19
CA ASN A 126 9.96 -6.96 -1.52
C ASN A 126 9.11 -5.70 -1.70
N ARG A 127 9.76 -4.54 -1.66
CA ARG A 127 9.16 -3.25 -2.00
C ARG A 127 10.18 -2.46 -2.80
N TYR A 128 9.67 -1.67 -3.74
CA TYR A 128 10.46 -0.65 -4.36
C TYR A 128 9.63 0.63 -4.50
N ARG A 129 10.32 1.75 -4.46
CA ARG A 129 9.75 3.08 -4.62
C ARG A 129 10.58 3.86 -5.62
N LEU A 130 9.90 4.56 -6.51
CA LEU A 130 10.51 5.55 -7.38
C LEU A 130 10.05 6.94 -6.93
N VAL A 131 11.01 7.83 -6.72
CA VAL A 131 10.76 9.20 -6.30
C VAL A 131 11.31 10.15 -7.35
N ASN A 132 10.43 10.96 -7.94
CA ASN A 132 10.84 12.08 -8.79
C ASN A 132 10.94 13.34 -7.92
N ASP A 133 12.17 13.71 -7.55
CA ASP A 133 12.44 14.88 -6.70
C ASP A 133 12.59 16.18 -7.53
N GLY A 134 12.19 16.19 -8.81
CA GLY A 134 12.28 17.34 -9.71
C GLY A 134 13.73 17.76 -9.95
N ARG A 135 14.12 18.95 -9.47
CA ARG A 135 15.49 19.49 -9.63
C ARG A 135 16.55 18.70 -8.86
N GLN A 136 16.14 17.86 -7.91
CA GLN A 136 17.03 16.96 -7.16
C GLN A 136 17.14 15.57 -7.82
N GLY A 137 16.62 15.43 -9.04
CA GLY A 137 16.73 14.23 -9.86
C GLY A 137 15.77 13.12 -9.46
N CYS A 138 16.15 11.88 -9.72
CA CYS A 138 15.35 10.69 -9.40
C CYS A 138 16.03 9.83 -8.33
N ARG A 139 15.23 9.20 -7.47
CA ARG A 139 15.70 8.25 -6.46
C ARG A 139 14.92 6.94 -6.53
N PHE A 140 15.66 5.83 -6.61
CA PHE A 140 15.15 4.48 -6.40
C PHE A 140 15.36 4.11 -4.94
N GLU A 141 14.34 3.58 -4.27
CA GLU A 141 14.43 2.99 -2.93
C GLU A 141 14.01 1.51 -3.05
N LEU A 142 14.90 0.59 -2.69
CA LEU A 142 14.69 -0.86 -2.75
C LEU A 142 14.69 -1.42 -1.33
N GLU A 143 13.78 -2.34 -1.03
CA GLU A 143 13.66 -2.95 0.29
C GLU A 143 13.56 -4.49 0.20
N TRP A 144 14.25 -5.17 1.12
CA TRP A 144 14.22 -6.62 1.31
C TRP A 144 13.94 -6.98 2.76
N PHE A 145 13.12 -8.00 2.99
CA PHE A 145 12.91 -8.52 4.33
C PHE A 145 14.10 -9.36 4.79
N ILE A 146 14.51 -9.17 6.04
CA ILE A 146 15.48 -10.05 6.68
C ILE A 146 14.75 -11.37 7.00
N PRO A 147 15.30 -12.54 6.58
CA PRO A 147 14.70 -13.85 6.83
C PRO A 147 14.55 -14.13 8.33
N GLY A 148 13.43 -14.77 8.67
CA GLY A 148 13.15 -15.33 9.98
C GLY A 148 12.34 -16.62 9.80
N PRO A 149 12.25 -17.48 10.81
CA PRO A 149 11.53 -18.74 10.68
C PRO A 149 10.06 -18.49 10.36
N HIS A 150 9.60 -19.02 9.24
CA HIS A 150 8.19 -18.98 8.87
C HIS A 150 7.40 -19.97 9.74
N ILE A 151 6.14 -19.65 10.05
CA ILE A 151 5.33 -20.50 10.93
C ILE A 151 5.24 -21.96 10.46
N ALA A 152 5.25 -22.21 9.14
CA ALA A 152 5.22 -23.56 8.58
C ALA A 152 6.45 -24.42 8.94
N GLU A 153 7.62 -23.80 9.12
CA GLU A 153 8.86 -24.49 9.51
C GLU A 153 8.87 -24.78 11.02
N LEU A 154 8.33 -23.84 11.80
CA LEU A 154 8.16 -23.94 13.25
C LEU A 154 7.11 -25.00 13.65
N ASP A 155 6.14 -25.29 12.78
CA ASP A 155 5.08 -26.29 12.98
C ASP A 155 5.49 -27.74 12.65
N SER A 156 6.78 -28.03 12.47
CA SER A 156 7.29 -29.41 12.32
C SER A 156 7.14 -30.30 13.59
N ALA A 157 6.53 -29.79 14.66
CA ALA A 157 6.10 -30.54 15.83
C ALA A 157 4.70 -31.17 15.61
N PRO A 158 4.39 -32.35 16.18
CA PRO A 158 3.18 -33.08 15.84
C PRO A 158 1.94 -32.22 16.08
N GLU A 159 1.07 -32.15 15.06
CA GLU A 159 -0.26 -31.58 15.15
C GLU A 159 -0.87 -31.94 16.51
N VAL A 160 -1.19 -30.94 17.32
CA VAL A 160 -2.08 -31.17 18.46
C VAL A 160 -3.40 -31.61 17.86
N SER A 161 -3.54 -32.94 17.82
CA SER A 161 -4.64 -33.70 17.28
C SER A 161 -5.93 -32.99 17.58
N ARG A 162 -6.68 -32.67 16.52
CA ARG A 162 -8.10 -32.34 16.62
C ARG A 162 -8.77 -33.45 17.41
N ILE A 163 -9.08 -33.19 18.67
CA ILE A 163 -10.18 -33.90 19.31
C ILE A 163 -11.42 -33.22 18.74
N ALA A 164 -11.94 -33.82 17.67
CA ALA A 164 -13.30 -33.60 17.24
C ALA A 164 -14.24 -34.01 18.38
N ALA A 165 -14.83 -33.02 19.04
CA ALA A 165 -16.08 -33.17 19.76
C ALA A 165 -16.80 -31.83 19.74
N ALA A 166 -18.06 -31.84 19.34
CA ALA A 166 -19.02 -30.74 19.44
C ALA A 166 -19.24 -30.36 20.91
N THR A 167 -18.24 -29.70 21.49
CA THR A 167 -18.28 -29.10 22.81
C THR A 167 -18.39 -27.60 22.60
N ALA A 168 -19.20 -26.92 23.41
CA ALA A 168 -19.26 -25.46 23.37
C ALA A 168 -17.83 -24.90 23.47
N PRO A 169 -17.50 -23.86 22.67
CA PRO A 169 -16.18 -23.24 22.72
C PRO A 169 -15.86 -22.82 24.15
N GLU A 170 -14.61 -23.04 24.57
CA GLU A 170 -14.13 -22.64 25.90
C GLU A 170 -14.43 -21.15 26.15
N PRO A 171 -14.88 -20.76 27.36
CA PRO A 171 -15.12 -19.36 27.65
C PRO A 171 -13.84 -18.52 27.47
N VAL A 172 -14.01 -17.33 26.89
CA VAL A 172 -12.95 -16.33 26.82
C VAL A 172 -12.74 -15.74 28.22
N GLU A 173 -11.51 -15.83 28.72
CA GLU A 173 -11.12 -15.32 30.03
C GLU A 173 -10.91 -13.80 29.98
N CYS A 174 -10.19 -13.31 28.97
CA CYS A 174 -9.89 -11.89 28.85
C CYS A 174 -9.59 -11.42 27.41
N VAL A 175 -9.70 -10.10 27.22
CA VAL A 175 -9.15 -9.37 26.08
C VAL A 175 -8.01 -8.48 26.58
N ARG A 176 -6.84 -8.55 25.96
CA ARG A 176 -5.65 -7.80 26.39
C ARG A 176 -4.65 -7.61 25.24
N PRO A 177 -3.63 -6.75 25.39
CA PRO A 177 -2.51 -6.71 24.47
C PRO A 177 -1.83 -8.07 24.30
N LEU A 178 -1.34 -8.34 23.08
CA LEU A 178 -0.51 -9.49 22.75
C LEU A 178 0.82 -9.40 23.52
N ARG A 179 1.31 -10.55 24.02
CA ARG A 179 2.67 -10.66 24.56
C ARG A 179 3.61 -11.21 23.49
N GLU A 180 4.87 -10.80 23.51
CA GLU A 180 5.84 -11.18 22.47
C GLU A 180 6.00 -12.71 22.34
N GLU A 181 6.00 -13.43 23.47
CA GLU A 181 6.05 -14.90 23.49
C GLU A 181 4.84 -15.60 22.84
N GLU A 182 3.77 -14.85 22.57
CA GLU A 182 2.53 -15.33 21.96
C GLU A 182 2.47 -15.06 20.44
N ALA A 183 3.50 -14.43 19.85
CA ALA A 183 3.54 -14.10 18.42
C ALA A 183 3.35 -15.34 17.52
N ILE A 184 3.89 -16.49 17.91
CA ILE A 184 3.67 -17.78 17.22
C ILE A 184 2.19 -18.23 17.29
N GLY A 185 1.54 -17.99 18.43
CA GLY A 185 0.12 -18.30 18.61
C GLY A 185 -0.77 -17.44 17.72
N LEU A 186 -0.38 -16.17 17.52
CA LEU A 186 -1.05 -15.26 16.61
C LEU A 186 -0.92 -15.71 15.15
N ALA A 187 0.30 -16.02 14.68
CA ALA A 187 0.54 -16.52 13.33
C ALA A 187 -0.33 -17.76 13.03
N ARG A 188 -0.41 -18.71 13.99
CA ARG A 188 -1.29 -19.88 13.90
C ARG A 188 -2.78 -19.51 13.85
N LEU A 189 -3.24 -18.54 14.63
CA LEU A 189 -4.63 -18.08 14.61
C LEU A 189 -4.99 -17.47 13.25
N VAL A 190 -4.12 -16.64 12.67
CA VAL A 190 -4.33 -16.06 11.34
C VAL A 190 -4.35 -17.15 10.27
N TYR A 191 -3.41 -18.11 10.33
CA TYR A 191 -3.41 -19.27 9.44
C TYR A 191 -4.71 -20.09 9.53
N ARG A 192 -5.28 -20.27 10.73
CA ARG A 192 -6.59 -20.94 10.88
C ARG A 192 -7.72 -20.17 10.17
N GLY A 193 -7.70 -18.84 10.20
CA GLY A 193 -8.73 -18.00 9.58
C GLY A 193 -8.60 -17.81 8.06
N TYR A 194 -7.38 -17.73 7.54
CA TYR A 194 -7.08 -17.29 6.17
C TYR A 194 -6.19 -18.26 5.37
N GLY A 195 -5.68 -19.33 5.99
CA GLY A 195 -4.62 -20.13 5.39
C GLY A 195 -3.38 -19.27 5.13
N TYR A 196 -2.74 -19.45 3.98
CA TYR A 196 -1.62 -18.62 3.49
C TYR A 196 -2.08 -17.52 2.51
N SER A 197 -3.37 -17.19 2.49
CA SER A 197 -3.91 -16.23 1.53
C SER A 197 -3.99 -14.80 2.07
N TYR A 198 -3.59 -14.56 3.31
CA TYR A 198 -3.65 -13.23 3.91
C TYR A 198 -2.58 -12.33 3.31
N VAL A 199 -2.97 -11.12 2.91
CA VAL A 199 -2.12 -10.21 2.12
C VAL A 199 -0.95 -9.60 2.89
N TYR A 200 -1.01 -9.56 4.23
CA TYR A 200 0.08 -9.07 5.05
C TYR A 200 0.98 -10.24 5.49
N ASP A 201 1.99 -10.54 4.68
CA ASP A 201 2.86 -11.72 4.82
C ASP A 201 3.62 -11.79 6.16
N ASP A 202 4.02 -10.63 6.71
CA ASP A 202 4.77 -10.54 7.97
C ASP A 202 4.02 -11.18 9.15
N ILE A 203 2.70 -11.38 9.06
CA ILE A 203 1.90 -12.08 10.09
C ILE A 203 2.32 -13.53 10.31
N TYR A 204 3.00 -14.15 9.35
CA TYR A 204 3.46 -15.53 9.43
C TYR A 204 4.90 -15.67 9.96
N TYR A 205 5.55 -14.54 10.31
CA TYR A 205 6.91 -14.48 10.82
C TYR A 205 6.91 -13.84 12.22
N PRO A 206 6.94 -14.64 13.30
CA PRO A 206 6.87 -14.12 14.68
C PRO A 206 7.90 -13.02 14.99
N ASP A 207 9.13 -13.16 14.52
CA ASP A 207 10.19 -12.17 14.75
C ASP A 207 9.90 -10.81 14.08
N ARG A 208 9.26 -10.82 12.90
CA ARG A 208 8.84 -9.58 12.21
C ARG A 208 7.71 -8.89 12.95
N LEU A 209 6.77 -9.64 13.52
CA LEU A 209 5.71 -9.08 14.36
C LEU A 209 6.26 -8.38 15.60
N ILE A 210 7.25 -9.00 16.26
CA ILE A 210 7.94 -8.43 17.42
C ILE A 210 8.72 -7.18 17.00
N ALA A 211 9.43 -7.22 15.87
CA ALA A 211 10.13 -6.04 15.34
C ALA A 211 9.17 -4.87 15.05
N HIS A 212 8.08 -5.12 14.33
CA HIS A 212 7.05 -4.10 14.04
C HIS A 212 6.40 -3.55 15.32
N HIS A 213 6.28 -4.38 16.36
CA HIS A 213 5.83 -3.94 17.67
C HIS A 213 6.80 -2.94 18.31
N HIS A 214 8.10 -3.27 18.35
CA HIS A 214 9.12 -2.38 18.92
C HIS A 214 9.29 -1.08 18.11
N GLU A 215 9.15 -1.14 16.79
CA GLU A 215 9.19 0.03 15.91
C GLU A 215 7.96 0.94 16.06
N GLY A 216 6.90 0.45 16.71
CA GLY A 216 5.63 1.17 16.88
C GLY A 216 4.76 1.16 15.62
N LEU A 217 5.04 0.24 14.68
CA LEU A 217 4.28 0.04 13.45
C LEU A 217 3.10 -0.93 13.65
N LEU A 218 3.16 -1.79 14.67
CA LEU A 218 2.12 -2.77 14.99
C LEU A 218 1.80 -2.79 16.50
N LYS A 219 0.52 -2.81 16.85
CA LYS A 219 0.09 -3.12 18.22
C LYS A 219 -1.13 -4.02 18.20
N SER A 220 -1.05 -5.16 18.87
CA SER A 220 -2.04 -6.23 18.78
C SER A 220 -2.82 -6.41 20.07
N TRP A 221 -4.11 -6.74 19.94
CA TRP A 221 -4.98 -7.22 21.02
C TRP A 221 -5.44 -8.63 20.71
N VAL A 222 -5.55 -9.45 21.75
CA VAL A 222 -5.96 -10.84 21.66
C VAL A 222 -7.06 -11.19 22.65
N ALA A 223 -7.95 -12.08 22.23
CA ALA A 223 -8.93 -12.74 23.09
C ALA A 223 -8.38 -14.10 23.49
N VAL A 224 -8.31 -14.36 24.79
CA VAL A 224 -7.60 -15.51 25.36
C VAL A 224 -8.54 -16.33 26.22
N THR A 225 -8.53 -17.65 26.06
CA THR A 225 -9.30 -18.59 26.90
C THR A 225 -8.54 -18.92 28.19
N ALA A 226 -9.19 -19.57 29.15
CA ALA A 226 -8.56 -19.98 30.42
C ALA A 226 -7.39 -20.97 30.22
N ALA A 227 -7.44 -21.78 29.15
CA ALA A 227 -6.35 -22.64 28.70
C ALA A 227 -5.23 -21.89 27.94
N ARG A 228 -5.22 -20.55 27.97
CA ARG A 228 -4.24 -19.67 27.30
C ARG A 228 -4.21 -19.78 25.78
N ARG A 229 -5.34 -20.19 25.15
CA ARG A 229 -5.45 -20.23 23.69
C ARG A 229 -5.89 -18.87 23.17
N LEU A 230 -5.19 -18.38 22.13
CA LEU A 230 -5.64 -17.22 21.38
C LEU A 230 -6.78 -17.62 20.43
N VAL A 231 -7.94 -16.97 20.58
CA VAL A 231 -9.17 -17.28 19.81
C VAL A 231 -9.72 -16.07 19.05
N GLY A 232 -9.14 -14.89 19.23
CA GLY A 232 -9.46 -13.70 18.45
C GLY A 232 -8.32 -12.70 18.49
N HIS A 233 -8.22 -11.87 17.45
CA HIS A 233 -7.19 -10.86 17.33
C HIS A 233 -7.65 -9.67 16.49
N VAL A 234 -7.15 -8.48 16.84
CA VAL A 234 -7.14 -7.28 15.99
C VAL A 234 -5.81 -6.56 16.23
N ALA A 235 -5.27 -5.90 15.22
CA ALA A 235 -4.09 -5.07 15.35
C ALA A 235 -4.34 -3.64 14.87
N LEU A 236 -3.57 -2.72 15.43
CA LEU A 236 -3.38 -1.38 14.92
C LEU A 236 -2.08 -1.35 14.11
N MET A 237 -2.14 -0.85 12.88
CA MET A 237 -1.04 -0.80 11.92
C MET A 237 -0.77 0.63 11.44
N LYS A 238 0.50 0.97 11.27
CA LYS A 238 0.96 2.25 10.72
C LYS A 238 2.03 2.02 9.67
N ALA A 239 2.08 2.87 8.64
CA ALA A 239 3.17 2.83 7.67
C ALA A 239 4.45 3.44 8.27
N GLN A 240 4.31 4.48 9.08
CA GLN A 240 5.37 5.09 9.88
C GLN A 240 4.91 5.32 11.32
N ARG A 241 5.87 5.26 12.25
CA ARG A 241 5.63 5.38 13.70
C ARG A 241 4.83 6.62 14.09
N ASP A 242 5.11 7.76 13.44
CA ASP A 242 4.52 9.05 13.78
C ASP A 242 3.33 9.40 12.87
N ASP A 243 2.87 8.47 12.03
CA ASP A 243 1.71 8.71 11.16
C ASP A 243 0.50 9.12 12.00
N PRO A 244 -0.25 10.14 11.57
CA PRO A 244 -1.42 10.59 12.32
C PRO A 244 -2.65 9.73 12.03
N ALA A 245 -2.59 8.83 11.04
CA ALA A 245 -3.59 7.80 10.77
C ALA A 245 -3.12 6.44 11.28
N VAL A 246 -4.06 5.62 11.77
CA VAL A 246 -3.79 4.23 12.16
C VAL A 246 -4.87 3.30 11.62
N GLU A 247 -4.45 2.23 10.97
CA GLU A 247 -5.36 1.22 10.47
C GLU A 247 -5.69 0.23 11.59
N TRP A 248 -6.95 -0.19 11.74
CA TRP A 248 -7.23 -1.46 12.41
C TRP A 248 -7.36 -2.58 11.39
N ALA A 249 -6.49 -3.57 11.52
CA ALA A 249 -6.29 -4.63 10.55
C ALA A 249 -6.11 -5.98 11.25
N ILE A 250 -5.85 -7.03 10.46
CA ILE A 250 -5.59 -8.39 10.94
C ILE A 250 -6.71 -8.88 11.89
N ALA A 251 -7.94 -8.52 11.55
CA ALA A 251 -9.13 -8.85 12.31
C ALA A 251 -9.49 -10.33 12.07
N VAL A 252 -9.23 -11.19 13.06
CA VAL A 252 -9.52 -12.63 12.96
C VAL A 252 -10.21 -13.14 14.23
N VAL A 253 -11.17 -14.05 14.06
CA VAL A 253 -11.76 -14.85 15.15
C VAL A 253 -11.73 -16.30 14.71
N ASP A 254 -11.24 -17.16 15.60
CA ASP A 254 -11.21 -18.61 15.40
C ASP A 254 -12.63 -19.09 15.04
N PRO A 255 -12.82 -19.91 13.98
CA PRO A 255 -14.14 -20.31 13.50
C PRO A 255 -15.09 -20.81 14.60
N ASP A 256 -14.57 -21.54 15.58
CA ASP A 256 -15.37 -22.14 16.66
C ASP A 256 -15.87 -21.08 17.68
N TRP A 257 -15.30 -19.87 17.69
CA TRP A 257 -15.66 -18.74 18.57
C TRP A 257 -16.40 -17.60 17.85
N ARG A 258 -16.75 -17.76 16.58
CA ARG A 258 -17.50 -16.74 15.82
C ARG A 258 -18.92 -16.55 16.36
N GLY A 259 -19.47 -15.36 16.18
CA GLY A 259 -20.83 -15.02 16.66
C GLY A 259 -20.92 -14.63 18.14
N LEU A 260 -19.85 -14.79 18.92
CA LEU A 260 -19.81 -14.43 20.35
C LEU A 260 -19.47 -12.95 20.61
N GLY A 261 -19.45 -12.11 19.58
CA GLY A 261 -19.15 -10.68 19.70
C GLY A 261 -17.69 -10.33 20.01
N LEU A 262 -16.76 -11.28 19.94
CA LEU A 262 -15.34 -11.08 20.30
C LEU A 262 -14.66 -9.96 19.51
N MET A 263 -14.94 -9.86 18.20
CA MET A 263 -14.37 -8.79 17.38
C MET A 263 -14.75 -7.40 17.90
N LYS A 264 -15.97 -7.25 18.43
CA LYS A 264 -16.39 -5.97 19.04
C LYS A 264 -15.62 -5.70 20.33
N GLN A 265 -15.42 -6.71 21.17
CA GLN A 265 -14.66 -6.54 22.41
C GLN A 265 -13.19 -6.17 22.12
N LEU A 266 -12.58 -6.84 21.14
CA LEU A 266 -11.22 -6.58 20.67
C LEU A 266 -11.06 -5.15 20.13
N LEU A 267 -11.95 -4.76 19.21
CA LEU A 267 -11.89 -3.44 18.60
C LEU A 267 -12.21 -2.33 19.61
N ALA A 268 -13.10 -2.57 20.58
CA ALA A 268 -13.35 -1.62 21.66
C ALA A 268 -12.08 -1.34 22.48
N ALA A 269 -11.33 -2.38 22.84
CA ALA A 269 -10.06 -2.23 23.56
C ALA A 269 -8.99 -1.49 22.73
N ALA A 270 -8.93 -1.74 21.42
CA ALA A 270 -8.03 -1.01 20.52
C ALA A 270 -8.42 0.46 20.36
N ILE A 271 -9.72 0.77 20.27
CA ILE A 271 -10.25 2.15 20.20
C ILE A 271 -9.91 2.90 21.49
N GLU A 272 -10.10 2.29 22.66
CA GLU A 272 -9.77 2.89 23.95
C GLU A 272 -8.27 3.27 24.01
N ASP A 273 -7.38 2.40 23.52
CA ASP A 273 -5.96 2.72 23.41
C ASP A 273 -5.72 3.93 22.50
N VAL A 274 -6.30 3.97 21.30
CA VAL A 274 -6.14 5.10 20.36
C VAL A 274 -6.67 6.41 20.94
N GLN A 275 -7.75 6.38 21.73
CA GLN A 275 -8.28 7.57 22.41
C GLN A 275 -7.28 8.22 23.37
N THR A 276 -6.35 7.43 23.94
CA THR A 276 -5.31 7.94 24.82
C THR A 276 -4.04 8.40 24.08
N ARG A 277 -4.00 8.26 22.75
CA ARG A 277 -2.80 8.46 21.93
C ARG A 277 -2.86 9.71 21.03
N GLY A 278 -1.84 9.83 20.16
CA GLY A 278 -1.57 10.95 19.28
C GLY A 278 -2.42 10.99 18.00
N GLU A 279 -2.94 9.85 17.56
CA GLU A 279 -3.54 9.66 16.24
C GLU A 279 -4.83 10.47 16.04
N THR A 280 -4.99 11.05 14.86
CA THR A 280 -6.11 11.90 14.45
C THR A 280 -7.24 11.07 13.85
N VAL A 281 -6.88 10.05 13.05
CA VAL A 281 -7.83 9.20 12.33
C VAL A 281 -7.52 7.73 12.58
N MET A 282 -8.57 6.95 12.78
CA MET A 282 -8.53 5.50 12.73
C MET A 282 -9.28 5.03 11.48
N TYR A 283 -8.75 4.07 10.74
CA TYR A 283 -9.37 3.59 9.51
C TYR A 283 -9.27 2.07 9.34
N ALA A 284 -9.99 1.51 8.38
CA ALA A 284 -9.80 0.13 7.91
C ALA A 284 -10.28 -0.06 6.48
N HIS A 285 -9.61 -0.96 5.76
CA HIS A 285 -10.10 -1.54 4.52
C HIS A 285 -11.15 -2.63 4.81
N ALA A 286 -12.42 -2.26 4.70
CA ALA A 286 -13.53 -3.19 4.86
C ALA A 286 -13.85 -3.88 3.54
N VAL A 287 -13.48 -5.16 3.44
CA VAL A 287 -13.77 -6.03 2.30
C VAL A 287 -15.27 -6.06 1.96
N THR A 288 -15.57 -6.25 0.68
CA THR A 288 -16.91 -6.20 0.10
C THR A 288 -17.50 -7.57 -0.23
N ALA A 289 -16.73 -8.65 -0.11
CA ALA A 289 -17.23 -10.03 -0.20
C ALA A 289 -18.28 -10.35 0.88
N HIS A 290 -18.22 -9.67 2.03
CA HIS A 290 -19.16 -9.83 3.13
C HIS A 290 -19.35 -8.53 3.93
N PRO A 291 -20.51 -8.29 4.58
CA PRO A 291 -20.75 -7.05 5.30
C PRO A 291 -20.18 -7.02 6.74
N PHE A 292 -19.46 -8.05 7.20
CA PHE A 292 -19.10 -8.19 8.62
C PHE A 292 -18.19 -7.07 9.14
N THR A 293 -17.14 -6.72 8.40
CA THR A 293 -16.22 -5.63 8.75
C THR A 293 -16.95 -4.29 8.72
N LEU A 294 -17.75 -4.02 7.67
CA LEU A 294 -18.60 -2.83 7.57
C LEU A 294 -19.58 -2.68 8.74
N LYS A 295 -20.27 -3.76 9.12
CA LYS A 295 -21.19 -3.76 10.28
C LYS A 295 -20.48 -3.43 11.59
N THR A 296 -19.27 -3.97 11.76
CA THR A 296 -18.44 -3.69 12.93
C THR A 296 -17.95 -2.24 12.92
N ALA A 297 -17.46 -1.76 11.78
CA ALA A 297 -17.05 -0.36 11.58
C ALA A 297 -18.20 0.60 11.93
N ARG A 298 -19.40 0.38 11.38
CA ARG A 298 -20.59 1.20 11.67
C ARG A 298 -20.98 1.17 13.15
N TYR A 299 -20.90 0.01 13.80
CA TYR A 299 -21.19 -0.11 15.24
C TYR A 299 -20.28 0.79 16.09
N PHE A 300 -19.02 0.97 15.69
CA PHE A 300 -18.06 1.85 16.36
C PHE A 300 -18.00 3.26 15.78
N GLY A 301 -18.95 3.66 14.94
CA GLY A 301 -19.04 5.02 14.40
C GLY A 301 -18.04 5.35 13.29
N PHE A 302 -17.46 4.33 12.64
CA PHE A 302 -16.71 4.55 11.41
C PHE A 302 -17.66 4.76 10.24
N GLN A 303 -17.29 5.65 9.33
CA GLN A 303 -18.04 5.97 8.12
C GLN A 303 -17.28 5.48 6.90
N PRO A 304 -17.92 4.82 5.93
CA PRO A 304 -17.30 4.58 4.64
C PRO A 304 -17.09 5.93 3.92
N THR A 305 -15.87 6.19 3.44
CA THR A 305 -15.49 7.45 2.79
C THR A 305 -14.97 7.28 1.37
N ALA A 306 -14.54 6.07 1.02
CA ALA A 306 -14.13 5.69 -0.33
C ALA A 306 -14.47 4.21 -0.61
N LEU A 307 -14.56 3.86 -1.89
CA LEU A 307 -14.62 2.47 -2.35
C LEU A 307 -13.46 2.25 -3.34
N LEU A 308 -12.49 1.44 -2.92
CA LEU A 308 -11.32 1.07 -3.71
C LEU A 308 -11.63 -0.24 -4.44
N LEU A 309 -11.73 -0.19 -5.77
CA LEU A 309 -12.06 -1.35 -6.59
C LEU A 309 -10.81 -2.22 -6.80
N GLY A 310 -10.99 -3.54 -6.71
CA GLY A 310 -9.92 -4.51 -7.01
C GLY A 310 -8.67 -4.38 -6.13
N TYR A 311 -8.80 -3.81 -4.93
CA TYR A 311 -7.69 -3.54 -4.01
C TYR A 311 -6.85 -4.78 -3.70
N ALA A 312 -7.46 -5.89 -3.30
CA ALA A 312 -6.76 -7.12 -2.93
C ALA A 312 -6.91 -8.22 -4.00
N PRO A 313 -5.95 -9.15 -4.12
CA PRO A 313 -5.98 -10.18 -5.16
C PRO A 313 -7.10 -11.20 -4.93
N ALA A 314 -7.60 -11.79 -6.03
CA ALA A 314 -8.62 -12.84 -5.99
C ALA A 314 -8.17 -14.13 -5.27
N SER A 315 -6.86 -14.27 -5.03
CA SER A 315 -6.27 -15.38 -4.28
C SER A 315 -6.55 -15.31 -2.78
N LEU A 316 -7.00 -14.16 -2.26
CA LEU A 316 -7.42 -13.99 -0.86
C LEU A 316 -8.59 -14.92 -0.52
N ARG A 317 -8.53 -15.59 0.63
CA ARG A 317 -9.55 -16.56 1.08
C ARG A 317 -9.97 -16.30 2.52
N PHE A 318 -11.27 -16.40 2.76
CA PHE A 318 -11.86 -16.33 4.10
C PHE A 318 -12.40 -17.72 4.48
N ARG A 319 -11.64 -18.51 5.25
CA ARG A 319 -12.05 -19.89 5.58
C ARG A 319 -13.39 -19.90 6.31
N HIS A 320 -14.30 -20.74 5.82
CA HIS A 320 -15.69 -20.84 6.29
C HIS A 320 -16.54 -19.55 6.14
N ILE A 321 -16.16 -18.62 5.26
CA ILE A 321 -16.98 -17.44 4.89
C ILE A 321 -17.07 -17.30 3.37
N SER A 322 -15.91 -17.20 2.71
CA SER A 322 -15.78 -17.11 1.25
C SER A 322 -14.41 -17.65 0.87
N GLU A 323 -14.35 -18.92 0.48
CA GLU A 323 -13.08 -19.61 0.27
C GLU A 323 -12.48 -19.41 -1.13
N GLN A 324 -13.27 -18.90 -2.06
CA GLN A 324 -12.87 -18.55 -3.42
C GLN A 324 -13.57 -17.26 -3.82
N LEU A 325 -12.79 -16.26 -4.24
CA LEU A 325 -13.31 -15.02 -4.79
C LEU A 325 -13.35 -15.15 -6.32
N ALA A 326 -14.44 -14.67 -6.92
CA ALA A 326 -14.59 -14.69 -8.38
C ALA A 326 -13.76 -13.61 -9.09
N GLN A 327 -13.31 -12.61 -8.34
CA GLN A 327 -12.61 -11.43 -8.84
C GLN A 327 -11.68 -10.86 -7.77
N ARG A 328 -10.89 -9.85 -8.14
CA ARG A 328 -10.12 -9.05 -7.17
C ARG A 328 -11.07 -8.39 -6.17
N GLU A 329 -10.67 -8.40 -4.90
CA GLU A 329 -11.50 -7.95 -3.78
C GLU A 329 -11.49 -6.43 -3.68
N SER A 330 -12.67 -5.82 -3.74
CA SER A 330 -12.85 -4.38 -3.47
C SER A 330 -13.02 -4.13 -1.97
N THR A 331 -12.64 -2.93 -1.52
CA THR A 331 -12.72 -2.55 -0.10
C THR A 331 -13.31 -1.16 0.06
N PHE A 332 -14.20 -0.98 1.02
CA PHE A 332 -14.53 0.35 1.53
C PHE A 332 -13.42 0.83 2.46
N LEU A 333 -12.92 2.04 2.24
CA LEU A 333 -12.15 2.73 3.25
C LEU A 333 -13.14 3.26 4.29
N THR A 334 -13.08 2.71 5.50
CA THR A 334 -13.91 3.16 6.63
C THR A 334 -13.08 3.99 7.58
N VAL A 335 -13.58 5.15 8.00
CA VAL A 335 -12.82 6.18 8.72
C VAL A 335 -13.58 6.62 9.95
N ARG A 336 -12.86 6.83 11.04
CA ARG A 336 -13.34 7.52 12.25
C ARG A 336 -12.32 8.56 12.69
N CYS A 337 -12.77 9.81 12.82
CA CYS A 337 -11.97 10.86 13.45
C CYS A 337 -11.88 10.60 14.96
N MET A 338 -10.66 10.43 15.45
CA MET A 338 -10.35 10.25 16.89
C MET A 338 -10.10 11.60 17.56
N LYS A 339 -9.68 12.59 16.77
CA LYS A 339 -9.52 13.99 17.15
C LYS A 339 -10.20 14.89 16.11
N PRO A 340 -10.54 16.14 16.46
CA PRO A 340 -11.02 17.11 15.48
C PRO A 340 -10.04 17.26 14.32
N LEU A 341 -10.53 17.12 13.10
CA LEU A 341 -9.75 17.30 11.89
C LEU A 341 -9.82 18.77 11.48
N THR A 342 -8.74 19.52 11.69
CA THR A 342 -8.65 20.91 11.23
C THR A 342 -8.26 20.93 9.77
N LEU A 343 -9.20 21.31 8.91
CA LEU A 343 -8.98 21.45 7.48
C LEU A 343 -8.72 22.92 7.13
N GLN A 344 -7.79 23.14 6.21
CA GLN A 344 -7.65 24.44 5.56
C GLN A 344 -8.77 24.61 4.53
N ARG A 345 -8.82 25.76 3.86
CA ARG A 345 -9.69 25.94 2.69
C ARG A 345 -9.39 24.85 1.67
N LEU A 346 -10.45 24.25 1.14
CA LEU A 346 -10.36 23.20 0.13
C LEU A 346 -10.75 23.74 -1.25
N TYR A 347 -10.10 23.22 -2.28
CA TYR A 347 -10.31 23.61 -3.66
C TYR A 347 -10.85 22.42 -4.45
N LEU A 348 -12.12 22.49 -4.83
CA LEU A 348 -12.82 21.37 -5.45
C LEU A 348 -13.28 21.72 -6.87
N PRO A 349 -13.17 20.80 -7.84
CA PRO A 349 -13.84 20.99 -9.12
C PRO A 349 -15.36 20.91 -8.92
N ALA A 350 -16.12 21.73 -9.66
CA ALA A 350 -17.57 21.85 -9.50
C ALA A 350 -18.32 20.50 -9.58
N ARG A 351 -17.81 19.57 -10.39
CA ARG A 351 -18.38 18.22 -10.56
C ARG A 351 -18.33 17.38 -9.28
N HIS A 352 -17.29 17.51 -8.47
CA HIS A 352 -17.10 16.71 -7.26
C HIS A 352 -17.61 17.39 -5.99
N LEU A 353 -18.12 18.62 -6.10
CA LEU A 353 -18.57 19.41 -4.97
C LEU A 353 -19.62 18.69 -4.12
N GLU A 354 -20.75 18.29 -4.72
CA GLU A 354 -21.85 17.63 -3.99
C GLU A 354 -21.44 16.27 -3.40
N PRO A 355 -20.79 15.34 -4.14
CA PRO A 355 -20.31 14.09 -3.57
C PRO A 355 -19.33 14.30 -2.40
N LEU A 356 -18.37 15.23 -2.53
CA LEU A 356 -17.39 15.49 -1.47
C LEU A 356 -18.02 16.14 -0.25
N GLN A 357 -18.94 17.10 -0.42
CA GLN A 357 -19.70 17.68 0.70
C GLN A 357 -20.47 16.61 1.48
N ARG A 358 -21.09 15.65 0.78
CA ARG A 358 -21.77 14.54 1.44
C ARG A 358 -20.81 13.67 2.25
N LEU A 359 -19.61 13.39 1.73
CA LEU A 359 -18.59 12.60 2.43
C LEU A 359 -18.01 13.35 3.64
N PHE A 360 -17.75 14.66 3.53
CA PHE A 360 -17.34 15.50 4.66
C PHE A 360 -18.41 15.57 5.74
N ALA A 361 -19.68 15.77 5.37
CA ALA A 361 -20.80 15.80 6.30
C ALA A 361 -20.96 14.46 7.04
N ALA A 362 -20.73 13.33 6.38
CA ALA A 362 -20.74 12.01 7.02
C ALA A 362 -19.67 11.89 8.12
N LEU A 363 -18.49 12.49 7.92
CA LEU A 363 -17.43 12.58 8.92
C LEU A 363 -17.68 13.66 9.99
N GLY A 364 -18.79 14.40 9.91
CA GLY A 364 -19.08 15.53 10.80
C GLY A 364 -18.19 16.74 10.53
N LEU A 365 -17.73 16.92 9.28
CA LEU A 365 -16.87 18.02 8.85
C LEU A 365 -17.66 18.99 7.96
N ASP A 366 -17.34 20.27 8.08
CA ASP A 366 -17.89 21.36 7.28
C ASP A 366 -16.76 22.32 6.87
N PRO A 367 -15.89 21.91 5.93
CA PRO A 367 -14.74 22.71 5.53
C PRO A 367 -15.16 23.93 4.70
N ASP A 368 -14.35 24.99 4.77
CA ASP A 368 -14.44 26.12 3.83
C ASP A 368 -14.03 25.62 2.42
N ILE A 369 -14.94 25.72 1.46
CA ILE A 369 -14.75 25.18 0.11
C ILE A 369 -14.81 26.31 -0.92
N GLU A 370 -13.78 26.38 -1.74
CA GLU A 370 -13.75 27.15 -2.98
C GLU A 370 -13.95 26.20 -4.16
N SER A 371 -15.05 26.37 -4.89
CA SER A 371 -15.37 25.56 -6.06
C SER A 371 -15.05 26.30 -7.35
N GLY A 372 -14.29 25.67 -8.25
CA GLY A 372 -13.90 26.27 -9.52
C GLY A 372 -12.78 25.50 -10.22
N PRO A 373 -12.17 26.09 -11.27
CA PRO A 373 -11.02 25.50 -11.96
C PRO A 373 -9.73 25.48 -11.12
N GLY A 374 -9.75 26.05 -9.91
CA GLY A 374 -8.56 26.23 -9.09
C GLY A 374 -7.69 27.39 -9.56
N LEU A 375 -6.52 27.54 -8.93
CA LEU A 375 -5.47 28.42 -9.41
C LEU A 375 -4.57 27.68 -10.39
N GLU A 376 -4.01 28.41 -11.34
CA GLU A 376 -2.97 27.88 -12.21
C GLU A 376 -1.78 27.38 -11.38
N PRO A 377 -1.20 26.21 -11.71
CA PRO A 377 -0.01 25.69 -11.05
C PRO A 377 1.11 26.73 -11.02
N THR A 378 1.60 27.08 -9.82
CA THR A 378 2.67 28.07 -9.65
C THR A 378 4.07 27.45 -9.63
N GLU A 379 4.16 26.12 -9.50
CA GLU A 379 5.43 25.40 -9.46
C GLU A 379 6.00 25.20 -10.88
N GLU A 380 7.33 25.18 -11.00
CA GLU A 380 7.98 25.02 -12.31
C GLU A 380 7.68 23.65 -12.96
N ARG A 381 7.52 22.60 -12.12
CA ARG A 381 7.27 21.21 -12.55
C ARG A 381 6.52 20.41 -11.50
N THR A 382 5.81 19.40 -11.97
CA THR A 382 5.12 18.41 -11.15
C THR A 382 6.12 17.45 -10.52
N THR A 383 5.96 17.16 -9.23
CA THR A 383 6.74 16.15 -8.51
C THR A 383 5.83 15.24 -7.73
N PHE A 384 6.21 13.97 -7.62
CA PHE A 384 5.41 12.94 -7.00
C PHE A 384 6.27 11.80 -6.47
N THR A 385 5.67 10.99 -5.61
CA THR A 385 6.27 9.73 -5.15
C THR A 385 5.38 8.55 -5.57
N SER A 386 6.01 7.48 -6.04
CA SER A 386 5.32 6.29 -6.51
C SER A 386 5.82 5.06 -5.75
N ARG A 387 4.90 4.33 -5.11
CA ARG A 387 5.20 3.13 -4.32
C ARG A 387 4.32 1.98 -4.77
N ILE A 388 4.92 0.82 -5.04
CA ILE A 388 4.18 -0.40 -5.35
C ILE A 388 4.12 -1.31 -4.13
N SER A 389 2.91 -1.72 -3.77
CA SER A 389 2.69 -2.80 -2.81
C SER A 389 2.55 -4.12 -3.55
N ALA A 390 3.64 -4.89 -3.63
CA ALA A 390 3.69 -6.14 -4.38
C ALA A 390 2.65 -7.18 -3.90
N ALA A 391 2.36 -7.23 -2.60
CA ALA A 391 1.43 -8.19 -2.01
C ALA A 391 -0.01 -8.05 -2.53
N VAL A 392 -0.40 -6.83 -2.89
CA VAL A 392 -1.72 -6.55 -3.46
C VAL A 392 -1.65 -6.12 -4.92
N ASN A 393 -0.46 -5.90 -5.47
CA ASN A 393 -0.23 -5.36 -6.81
C ASN A 393 -0.95 -4.02 -7.07
N VAL A 394 -0.88 -3.12 -6.09
CA VAL A 394 -1.46 -1.77 -6.14
C VAL A 394 -0.33 -0.75 -6.02
N ALA A 395 -0.34 0.26 -6.90
CA ALA A 395 0.55 1.41 -6.81
C ALA A 395 -0.12 2.60 -6.14
N GLN A 396 0.61 3.28 -5.26
CA GLN A 396 0.22 4.55 -4.66
C GLN A 396 1.06 5.67 -5.25
N LEU A 397 0.39 6.64 -5.87
CA LEU A 397 0.97 7.84 -6.44
C LEU A 397 0.55 9.04 -5.59
N ASP A 398 1.52 9.73 -4.97
CA ASP A 398 1.26 10.93 -4.15
C ASP A 398 1.94 12.14 -4.78
N VAL A 399 1.14 13.09 -5.27
CA VAL A 399 1.65 14.31 -5.90
C VAL A 399 2.04 15.31 -4.83
N THR A 400 3.32 15.68 -4.81
CA THR A 400 3.89 16.56 -3.79
C THR A 400 3.98 18.02 -4.23
N ARG A 401 4.04 18.28 -5.54
CA ARG A 401 3.95 19.62 -6.14
C ARG A 401 3.28 19.51 -7.50
N ILE A 402 2.43 20.48 -7.84
CA ILE A 402 1.68 20.53 -9.09
C ILE A 402 2.29 21.62 -9.97
N GLY A 403 2.81 21.24 -11.14
CA GLY A 403 3.32 22.16 -12.15
C GLY A 403 2.47 22.16 -13.43
N PRO A 404 2.80 23.01 -14.42
CA PRO A 404 2.04 23.11 -15.67
C PRO A 404 2.11 21.83 -16.53
N ASP A 405 3.07 20.94 -16.25
CA ASP A 405 3.27 19.64 -16.91
C ASP A 405 2.45 18.50 -16.28
N VAL A 406 1.58 18.77 -15.29
CA VAL A 406 0.88 17.75 -14.48
C VAL A 406 0.20 16.66 -15.32
N ARG A 407 -0.46 17.03 -16.42
CA ARG A 407 -1.10 16.06 -17.32
C ARG A 407 -0.10 15.08 -17.92
N GLN A 408 1.01 15.60 -18.44
CA GLN A 408 2.05 14.77 -19.01
C GLN A 408 2.70 13.90 -17.93
N ALA A 409 3.02 14.49 -16.77
CA ALA A 409 3.64 13.78 -15.65
C ALA A 409 2.79 12.58 -15.17
N ILE A 410 1.48 12.77 -14.98
CA ILE A 410 0.55 11.70 -14.58
C ILE A 410 0.38 10.67 -15.69
N ALA A 411 0.29 11.09 -16.97
CA ALA A 411 0.14 10.16 -18.09
C ALA A 411 1.35 9.23 -18.24
N LEU A 412 2.57 9.78 -18.13
CA LEU A 412 3.82 9.02 -18.22
C LEU A 412 3.97 8.04 -17.06
N GLU A 413 3.69 8.49 -15.83
CA GLU A 413 3.79 7.64 -14.65
C GLU A 413 2.73 6.53 -14.64
N ARG A 414 1.49 6.84 -15.05
CA ARG A 414 0.45 5.83 -15.25
C ARG A 414 0.90 4.81 -16.31
N HIS A 415 1.44 5.27 -17.44
CA HIS A 415 1.92 4.37 -18.49
C HIS A 415 3.03 3.45 -17.99
N ARG A 416 4.03 4.00 -17.28
CA ARG A 416 5.07 3.21 -16.62
C ARG A 416 4.47 2.12 -15.73
N LEU A 417 3.55 2.49 -14.83
CA LEU A 417 2.90 1.55 -13.90
C LEU A 417 2.06 0.49 -14.65
N CYS A 418 1.43 0.85 -15.77
CA CYS A 418 0.72 -0.10 -16.62
C CYS A 418 1.65 -1.12 -17.27
N LEU A 419 2.77 -0.67 -17.84
CA LEU A 419 3.80 -1.55 -18.42
C LEU A 419 4.44 -2.45 -17.36
N GLU A 420 4.41 -1.95 -16.13
CA GLU A 420 4.81 -2.69 -14.96
C GLU A 420 3.76 -3.69 -14.46
N HIS A 421 2.66 -3.89 -15.19
CA HIS A 421 1.57 -4.81 -14.85
C HIS A 421 1.00 -4.59 -13.44
N VAL A 422 1.00 -3.35 -12.97
CA VAL A 422 0.25 -2.98 -11.77
C VAL A 422 -1.22 -3.06 -12.09
N ASP A 423 -2.01 -3.75 -11.26
CA ASP A 423 -3.44 -3.96 -11.50
C ASP A 423 -4.26 -2.68 -11.21
N VAL A 424 -3.89 -1.95 -10.16
CA VAL A 424 -4.62 -0.77 -9.67
C VAL A 424 -3.63 0.34 -9.30
N ILE A 425 -3.93 1.57 -9.74
CA ILE A 425 -3.13 2.76 -9.40
C ILE A 425 -4.03 3.73 -8.64
N ASP A 426 -3.69 4.00 -7.38
CA ASP A 426 -4.34 4.98 -6.53
C ASP A 426 -3.52 6.28 -6.53
N LEU A 427 -4.11 7.36 -7.03
CA LEU A 427 -3.56 8.71 -7.02
C LEU A 427 -4.17 9.52 -5.85
N SER A 428 -3.31 9.99 -4.95
CA SER A 428 -3.67 10.89 -3.86
C SER A 428 -3.55 12.36 -4.29
N VAL A 429 -4.60 13.13 -4.02
CA VAL A 429 -4.67 14.58 -4.25
C VAL A 429 -4.90 15.30 -2.92
N ASP A 430 -4.07 16.29 -2.60
CA ASP A 430 -4.30 17.17 -1.46
C ASP A 430 -5.32 18.26 -1.83
N LEU A 431 -6.56 18.15 -1.33
CA LEU A 431 -7.61 19.13 -1.63
C LEU A 431 -7.35 20.51 -1.03
N ALA A 432 -6.35 20.67 -0.16
CA ALA A 432 -5.93 21.98 0.35
C ALA A 432 -5.01 22.74 -0.64
N ASP A 433 -4.51 22.08 -1.68
CA ASP A 433 -3.72 22.74 -2.74
C ASP A 433 -4.66 23.52 -3.69
N PRO A 434 -4.43 24.83 -3.92
CA PRO A 434 -5.22 25.61 -4.88
C PRO A 434 -5.24 25.07 -6.31
N ALA A 435 -4.22 24.30 -6.71
CA ALA A 435 -4.12 23.65 -8.02
C ALA A 435 -4.73 22.22 -8.03
N ALA A 436 -5.33 21.75 -6.93
CA ALA A 436 -5.97 20.44 -6.85
C ALA A 436 -7.02 20.20 -7.95
N PRO A 437 -7.88 21.18 -8.33
CA PRO A 437 -8.82 20.98 -9.44
C PRO A 437 -8.13 20.67 -10.77
N ALA A 438 -6.99 21.33 -11.08
CA ALA A 438 -6.21 21.08 -12.28
C ALA A 438 -5.58 19.67 -12.29
N LEU A 439 -5.07 19.21 -11.14
CA LEU A 439 -4.57 17.84 -10.99
C LEU A 439 -5.68 16.80 -11.16
N ILE A 440 -6.87 17.03 -10.59
CA ILE A 440 -8.01 16.12 -10.72
C ILE A 440 -8.45 16.03 -12.18
N GLU A 441 -8.60 17.17 -12.87
CA GLU A 441 -8.96 17.19 -14.29
C GLU A 441 -7.91 16.48 -15.16
N ALA A 442 -6.63 16.74 -14.90
CA ALA A 442 -5.52 16.08 -15.58
C ALA A 442 -5.57 14.56 -15.39
N ALA A 443 -5.79 14.08 -14.16
CA ALA A 443 -5.90 12.68 -13.82
C ALA A 443 -7.13 12.00 -14.47
N GLU A 444 -8.29 12.64 -14.44
CA GLU A 444 -9.49 12.14 -15.12
C GLU A 444 -9.29 11.98 -16.62
N SER A 445 -8.61 12.95 -17.24
CA SER A 445 -8.26 12.87 -18.66
C SER A 445 -7.24 11.76 -18.98
N CYS A 446 -6.58 11.22 -17.95
CA CYS A 446 -5.70 10.05 -18.01
C CYS A 446 -6.39 8.74 -17.59
N GLY A 447 -7.71 8.76 -17.36
CA GLY A 447 -8.50 7.57 -17.03
C GLY A 447 -8.72 7.31 -15.53
N PHE A 448 -8.27 8.20 -14.65
CA PHE A 448 -8.52 8.04 -13.21
C PHE A 448 -9.93 8.51 -12.83
N PHE A 449 -10.68 7.71 -12.08
CA PHE A 449 -11.99 8.10 -11.54
C PHE A 449 -11.92 8.33 -10.03
N MET A 450 -12.82 9.14 -9.49
CA MET A 450 -12.83 9.42 -8.05
C MET A 450 -13.32 8.17 -7.29
N ALA A 451 -12.52 7.69 -6.34
CA ALA A 451 -12.86 6.55 -5.47
C ALA A 451 -13.43 7.02 -4.11
N GLY A 452 -13.02 8.20 -3.64
CA GLY A 452 -13.57 8.88 -2.47
C GLY A 452 -12.50 9.54 -1.58
N LEU A 453 -12.90 9.93 -0.37
CA LEU A 453 -12.02 10.61 0.60
C LEU A 453 -11.16 9.61 1.40
N SER A 454 -9.89 9.95 1.56
CA SER A 454 -8.89 9.21 2.35
C SER A 454 -8.19 10.13 3.34
N PRO A 455 -8.92 10.74 4.30
CA PRO A 455 -8.37 11.76 5.19
C PRO A 455 -7.19 11.22 6.01
N MET A 456 -6.15 12.03 6.10
CA MET A 456 -4.85 11.70 6.71
C MET A 456 -4.04 10.62 5.97
N LEU A 457 -4.42 10.25 4.75
CA LEU A 457 -3.75 9.24 3.91
C LEU A 457 -3.40 9.83 2.53
N PRO A 458 -2.24 10.51 2.38
CA PRO A 458 -1.30 10.92 3.44
C PRO A 458 -1.55 12.33 4.00
N LYS A 459 -2.43 13.13 3.39
CA LYS A 459 -2.69 14.53 3.76
C LYS A 459 -4.03 14.67 4.48
N PRO A 460 -4.25 15.75 5.27
CA PRO A 460 -5.50 15.93 6.00
C PRO A 460 -6.77 15.86 5.14
N ALA A 461 -6.72 16.44 3.94
CA ALA A 461 -7.83 16.46 2.99
C ALA A 461 -7.54 15.62 1.73
N SER A 462 -6.89 14.46 1.89
CA SER A 462 -6.59 13.59 0.74
C SER A 462 -7.86 13.05 0.07
N LEU A 463 -7.91 13.20 -1.25
CA LEU A 463 -8.84 12.54 -2.17
C LEU A 463 -8.10 11.42 -2.90
N THR A 464 -8.70 10.24 -2.99
CA THR A 464 -8.19 9.15 -3.81
C THR A 464 -8.91 9.11 -5.16
N LEU A 465 -8.14 9.20 -6.24
CA LEU A 465 -8.56 8.84 -7.59
C LEU A 465 -7.94 7.48 -7.95
N GLN A 466 -8.62 6.65 -8.72
CA GLN A 466 -8.20 5.29 -9.03
C GLN A 466 -8.21 5.04 -10.54
N TYR A 467 -7.20 4.31 -11.02
CA TYR A 467 -7.11 3.77 -12.38
C TYR A 467 -7.02 2.24 -12.32
N LEU A 468 -7.83 1.55 -13.10
CA LEU A 468 -7.83 0.09 -13.23
C LEU A 468 -7.11 -0.30 -14.53
N ASN A 469 -6.01 -1.04 -14.42
CA ASN A 469 -5.20 -1.44 -15.57
C ASN A 469 -5.66 -2.79 -16.11
N ASN A 470 -6.48 -2.77 -17.17
CA ASN A 470 -6.99 -3.98 -17.84
C ASN A 470 -7.69 -4.99 -16.91
N ILE A 471 -8.23 -4.51 -15.78
CA ILE A 471 -9.06 -5.31 -14.87
C ILE A 471 -10.50 -4.80 -14.86
N SER A 472 -11.44 -5.72 -14.69
CA SER A 472 -12.86 -5.44 -14.54
C SER A 472 -13.34 -5.97 -13.18
N VAL A 473 -14.21 -5.20 -12.53
CA VAL A 473 -14.81 -5.55 -11.24
C VAL A 473 -16.33 -5.56 -11.41
N ASP A 474 -16.96 -6.70 -11.16
CA ASP A 474 -18.41 -6.82 -11.07
C ASP A 474 -18.89 -6.07 -9.81
N LEU A 475 -19.51 -4.92 -10.04
CA LEU A 475 -20.07 -4.06 -9.00
C LEU A 475 -21.32 -4.67 -8.36
N GLY A 476 -21.99 -5.63 -9.02
CA GLY A 476 -23.11 -6.37 -8.44
C GLY A 476 -22.68 -7.33 -7.31
N ALA A 477 -21.40 -7.69 -7.26
CA ALA A 477 -20.83 -8.51 -6.21
C ALA A 477 -20.49 -7.72 -4.93
N ILE A 478 -20.49 -6.39 -4.97
CA ILE A 478 -20.11 -5.52 -3.84
C ILE A 478 -21.21 -5.52 -2.78
N ARG A 479 -20.89 -6.06 -1.60
CA ARG A 479 -21.80 -6.01 -0.44
C ARG A 479 -21.63 -4.70 0.31
N THR A 480 -22.76 -4.05 0.57
CA THR A 480 -22.84 -2.78 1.29
C THR A 480 -23.57 -2.96 2.63
N ASP A 481 -23.40 -2.02 3.55
CA ASP A 481 -24.12 -1.94 4.83
C ASP A 481 -24.47 -0.47 5.12
N GLY A 482 -25.75 -0.13 4.97
CA GLY A 482 -26.27 1.23 5.16
C GLY A 482 -26.23 2.13 3.92
N ASP A 483 -26.96 3.24 4.00
CA ASP A 483 -27.24 4.12 2.85
C ASP A 483 -25.99 4.78 2.27
N LEU A 484 -25.02 5.12 3.10
CA LEU A 484 -23.79 5.78 2.65
C LEU A 484 -22.92 4.85 1.80
N SER A 485 -22.70 3.59 2.23
CA SER A 485 -21.90 2.63 1.44
C SER A 485 -22.60 2.22 0.15
N ALA A 486 -23.94 2.09 0.17
CA ALA A 486 -24.74 1.86 -1.04
C ALA A 486 -24.62 3.02 -2.04
N TRP A 487 -24.71 4.27 -1.55
CA TRP A 487 -24.55 5.45 -2.39
C TRP A 487 -23.12 5.57 -2.95
N ILE A 488 -22.08 5.38 -2.15
CA ILE A 488 -20.68 5.40 -2.62
C ILE A 488 -20.49 4.36 -3.74
N SER A 489 -21.02 3.15 -3.57
CA SER A 489 -20.91 2.10 -4.58
C SER A 489 -21.54 2.49 -5.92
N GLN A 490 -22.72 3.11 -5.90
CA GLN A 490 -23.40 3.58 -7.12
C GLN A 490 -22.67 4.75 -7.77
N TRP A 491 -22.16 5.66 -6.95
CA TRP A 491 -21.46 6.84 -7.42
C TRP A 491 -20.10 6.49 -8.04
N VAL A 492 -19.30 5.63 -7.40
CA VAL A 492 -18.02 5.13 -7.98
C VAL A 492 -18.28 4.41 -9.31
N ALA A 493 -19.34 3.60 -9.40
CA ALA A 493 -19.73 2.95 -10.65
C ALA A 493 -19.96 3.95 -11.80
N ALA A 494 -20.70 5.03 -11.49
CA ALA A 494 -21.02 6.07 -12.46
C ALA A 494 -19.77 6.87 -12.86
N GLU A 495 -18.88 7.16 -11.91
CA GLU A 495 -17.64 7.89 -12.18
C GLU A 495 -16.65 7.06 -13.00
N GLN A 496 -16.50 5.77 -12.72
CA GLN A 496 -15.72 4.86 -13.56
C GLN A 496 -16.23 4.87 -15.01
N THR A 497 -17.53 4.62 -15.20
CA THR A 497 -18.16 4.57 -16.53
C THR A 497 -17.97 5.89 -17.28
N ARG A 498 -18.09 7.03 -16.58
CA ARG A 498 -17.91 8.35 -17.16
C ARG A 498 -16.48 8.54 -17.67
N VAL A 499 -15.48 8.24 -16.84
CA VAL A 499 -14.08 8.48 -17.17
C VAL A 499 -13.63 7.55 -18.30
N GLU A 500 -14.09 6.30 -18.33
CA GLU A 500 -13.89 5.38 -19.46
C GLU A 500 -14.48 5.95 -20.77
N GLY A 501 -15.64 6.61 -20.70
CA GLY A 501 -16.25 7.33 -21.82
C GLY A 501 -15.42 8.53 -22.31
N LEU A 502 -14.76 9.27 -21.40
CA LEU A 502 -13.85 10.36 -21.77
C LEU A 502 -12.60 9.85 -22.48
N ALA A 503 -12.02 8.76 -21.99
CA ALA A 503 -10.82 8.16 -22.58
C ALA A 503 -11.08 7.60 -23.99
N SER A 504 -12.27 7.01 -24.22
CA SER A 504 -12.67 6.45 -25.52
C SER A 504 -12.95 7.51 -26.60
N GLY A 505 -13.10 8.78 -26.22
CA GLY A 505 -13.38 9.90 -27.12
C GLY A 505 -12.14 10.68 -27.58
N MET A 506 -10.95 10.34 -27.10
CA MET A 506 -9.71 10.99 -27.54
C MET A 506 -9.18 10.30 -28.81
N PRO A 507 -8.85 11.05 -29.89
CA PRO A 507 -8.26 10.44 -31.08
C PRO A 507 -6.91 9.81 -30.73
N SER A 508 -6.74 8.58 -31.20
CA SER A 508 -5.54 7.74 -31.07
C SER A 508 -4.29 8.39 -31.61
#